data_AF-G8BXP4-F1
#
_entry.id   AF-G8BXP4-F1
#
_cell.length_a   1.000
_cell.length_b   1.000
_cell.length_c   1.000
_cell.angle_alpha   90.00
_cell.angle_beta   90.00
_cell.angle_gamma   90.00
#
_symmetry.space_group_name_H-M   'P 1'
#
loop_
_entity.id
_entity.type
_entity.pdbx_description
1 polymer ?
#
loop_
_entity_poly.entity_id
_entity_poly.type
_entity_poly.pdbx_seq_one_letter_code
_entity_poly.pdbx_strand_id
1 'polypeptide(L)'
;MNLVPSKDFKSHISTADADTLASNALPSLPDTLRQQQGAVPIATQVNDRHPLESRIRNWDQTQQNRQLEQYREIFGIAEPLKRVMDLKLVEQADFNPLHAGKNTTTTSLHRDVLLNKECNVDWEDVYQGGLQNNMIGNDVHTMIEKKLGI
;
A
#
# COMPACT_ATOMS: atom_id res chain seq x y z
N MET A 1 27.90 1.02 20.24
CA MET A 1 26.62 0.89 19.52
C MET A 1 25.51 0.90 20.57
N ASN A 2 24.75 1.99 20.70
CA ASN A 2 23.58 2.02 21.58
C ASN A 2 22.36 1.54 20.79
N LEU A 3 21.87 0.36 21.14
CA LEU A 3 20.61 -0.18 20.61
C LEU A 3 19.48 0.42 21.45
N VAL A 4 18.96 1.57 21.02
CA VAL A 4 17.76 2.16 21.64
C VAL A 4 16.54 1.52 20.96
N PRO A 5 15.64 0.85 21.70
CA PRO A 5 14.43 0.29 21.14
C PRO A 5 13.52 1.38 20.54
N SER A 6 12.72 1.01 19.54
CA SER A 6 11.71 1.90 18.96
C SER A 6 10.69 2.33 20.01
N LYS A 7 10.02 3.47 19.79
CA LYS A 7 9.03 4.04 20.72
C LYS A 7 7.88 3.08 21.04
N ASP A 8 7.60 2.13 20.15
CA ASP A 8 6.53 1.14 20.27
C ASP A 8 7.02 -0.22 20.79
N PHE A 9 8.25 -0.29 21.31
CA PHE A 9 8.81 -1.51 21.86
C PHE A 9 8.09 -1.91 23.17
N LYS A 10 7.30 -3.00 23.11
CA LYS A 10 6.61 -3.58 24.27
C LYS A 10 7.53 -4.60 24.96
N SER A 11 7.95 -4.32 26.21
CA SER A 11 8.78 -5.22 27.02
C SER A 11 8.00 -6.33 27.74
N HIS A 12 6.66 -6.27 27.70
CA HIS A 12 5.76 -7.22 28.33
C HIS A 12 4.62 -7.59 27.38
N ILE A 13 4.19 -8.85 27.44
CA ILE A 13 3.03 -9.35 26.69
C ILE A 13 1.80 -9.08 27.55
N SER A 14 0.91 -8.23 27.06
CA SER A 14 -0.41 -7.97 27.64
C SER A 14 -1.47 -8.37 26.64
N THR A 15 -2.53 -9.03 27.10
CA THR A 15 -3.72 -9.31 26.28
C THR A 15 -4.62 -8.07 26.13
N ALA A 16 -4.38 -7.03 26.92
CA ALA A 16 -5.07 -5.75 26.82
C ALA A 16 -4.21 -4.75 26.03
N ASP A 17 -4.75 -4.24 24.92
CA ASP A 17 -4.13 -3.16 24.14
C ASP A 17 -4.60 -1.80 24.67
N ALA A 18 -3.63 -0.93 25.01
CA ALA A 18 -3.90 0.39 25.59
C ALA A 18 -4.65 1.35 24.65
N ASP A 19 -4.54 1.15 23.33
CA ASP A 19 -5.19 1.98 22.31
C ASP A 19 -6.64 1.56 21.99
N THR A 20 -7.12 0.47 22.58
CA THR A 20 -8.49 -0.01 22.34
C THR A 20 -9.43 0.43 23.45
N LEU A 21 -10.63 0.88 23.06
CA LEU A 21 -11.70 1.17 24.02
C LEU A 21 -12.12 -0.16 24.68
N ALA A 22 -11.60 -0.40 25.87
CA ALA A 22 -11.85 -1.59 26.67
C ALA A 22 -12.98 -1.39 27.68
N SER A 23 -13.56 -2.50 28.14
CA SER A 23 -14.63 -2.50 29.13
C SER A 23 -14.12 -2.01 30.49
N ASN A 24 -15.01 -1.36 31.25
CA ASN A 24 -14.67 -0.91 32.61
C ASN A 24 -14.47 -2.06 33.61
N ALA A 25 -15.01 -3.26 33.30
CA ALA A 25 -14.93 -4.42 34.19
C ALA A 25 -13.63 -5.21 33.99
N LEU A 26 -13.22 -5.40 32.74
CA LEU A 26 -12.04 -6.16 32.34
C LEU A 26 -11.32 -5.47 31.17
N PRO A 27 -10.04 -5.07 31.34
CA PRO A 27 -9.25 -4.44 30.27
C PRO A 27 -9.07 -5.31 29.02
N SER A 28 -9.19 -6.64 29.16
CA SER A 28 -9.06 -7.58 28.05
C SER A 28 -10.34 -7.76 27.23
N LEU A 29 -11.48 -7.22 27.70
CA LEU A 29 -12.76 -7.34 27.01
C LEU A 29 -13.04 -6.04 26.24
N PRO A 30 -13.32 -6.08 24.93
CA PRO A 30 -13.66 -4.88 24.16
C PRO A 30 -15.00 -4.29 24.61
N ASP A 31 -15.09 -2.96 24.71
CA ASP A 31 -16.34 -2.25 24.99
C ASP A 31 -17.07 -1.93 23.67
N THR A 32 -17.97 -2.82 23.27
CA THR A 32 -18.71 -2.70 22.01
C THR A 32 -19.62 -1.47 21.96
N LEU A 33 -20.13 -1.00 23.10
CA LEU A 33 -20.99 0.19 23.19
C LEU A 33 -20.17 1.47 22.94
N ARG A 34 -19.01 1.60 23.58
CA ARG A 34 -18.11 2.75 23.37
C ARG A 34 -17.46 2.74 22.00
N GLN A 35 -17.20 1.55 21.45
CA GLN A 35 -16.73 1.38 20.07
C GLN A 35 -17.80 1.70 19.01
N GLN A 36 -19.02 2.06 19.43
CA GLN A 36 -20.17 2.31 18.54
C GLN A 36 -20.48 1.12 17.62
N GLN A 37 -19.99 -0.08 17.97
CA GLN A 37 -20.33 -1.34 17.35
C GLN A 37 -21.50 -1.93 18.13
N GLY A 38 -22.68 -1.34 17.95
CA GLY A 38 -23.92 -1.87 18.53
C GLY A 38 -24.20 -3.30 18.07
N ALA A 39 -25.24 -3.94 18.64
CA ALA A 39 -25.73 -5.26 18.23
C ALA A 39 -26.37 -5.23 16.82
N VAL A 40 -25.59 -4.81 15.82
CA VAL A 40 -25.95 -4.88 14.41
C VAL A 40 -25.82 -6.35 14.03
N PRO A 41 -26.86 -6.99 13.46
CA PRO A 41 -26.78 -8.36 13.01
C PRO A 41 -25.57 -8.51 12.08
N ILE A 42 -24.79 -9.59 12.25
CA ILE A 42 -23.70 -9.92 11.31
C ILE A 42 -24.23 -9.94 9.87
N ALA A 43 -25.49 -10.37 9.70
CA ALA A 43 -26.21 -10.28 8.44
C ALA A 43 -26.19 -8.85 7.87
N THR A 44 -26.54 -7.79 8.62
CA THR A 44 -26.53 -6.40 8.15
C THR A 44 -25.13 -5.87 7.86
N GLN A 45 -24.09 -6.36 8.54
CA GLN A 45 -22.70 -6.02 8.23
C GLN A 45 -22.21 -6.66 6.91
N VAL A 46 -22.85 -7.76 6.49
CA VAL A 46 -22.46 -8.56 5.32
C VAL A 46 -23.42 -8.39 4.13
N ASN A 47 -24.70 -8.06 4.37
CA ASN A 47 -25.79 -8.11 3.38
C ASN A 47 -25.58 -7.14 2.22
N ASP A 48 -24.99 -5.98 2.49
CA ASP A 48 -24.89 -4.90 1.52
C ASP A 48 -23.58 -4.93 0.72
N ARG A 49 -22.75 -5.96 0.92
CA ARG A 49 -21.45 -6.11 0.24
C ARG A 49 -21.55 -7.24 -0.78
N HIS A 50 -21.52 -6.89 -2.04
CA HIS A 50 -21.47 -7.91 -3.10
C HIS A 50 -20.21 -8.77 -2.90
N PRO A 51 -20.31 -10.11 -2.92
CA PRO A 51 -19.19 -10.99 -2.57
C PRO A 51 -17.96 -10.79 -3.47
N LEU A 52 -18.16 -10.35 -4.73
CA LEU A 52 -17.06 -10.04 -5.65
C LEU A 52 -16.56 -8.61 -5.54
N GLU A 53 -17.28 -7.69 -4.89
CA GLU A 53 -16.85 -6.30 -4.77
C GLU A 53 -15.53 -6.19 -4.01
N SER A 54 -15.37 -6.97 -2.94
CA SER A 54 -14.10 -7.07 -2.23
C SER A 54 -12.96 -7.59 -3.11
N ARG A 55 -13.25 -8.56 -4.00
CA ARG A 55 -12.24 -9.14 -4.91
C ARG A 55 -11.89 -8.20 -6.05
N ILE A 56 -12.86 -7.49 -6.60
CA ILE A 56 -12.65 -6.50 -7.67
C ILE A 56 -11.81 -5.35 -7.12
N ARG A 57 -12.13 -4.84 -5.92
CA ARG A 57 -11.34 -3.80 -5.25
C ARG A 57 -9.88 -4.21 -5.01
N ASN A 58 -9.64 -5.48 -4.69
CA ASN A 58 -8.30 -6.00 -4.36
C ASN A 58 -7.73 -6.89 -5.48
N TRP A 59 -8.17 -6.71 -6.72
CA TRP A 59 -7.84 -7.62 -7.83
C TRP A 59 -6.33 -7.69 -8.05
N ASP A 60 -5.68 -6.54 -8.16
CA ASP A 60 -4.23 -6.44 -8.43
C ASP A 60 -3.40 -7.02 -7.29
N GLN A 61 -3.78 -6.70 -6.04
CA GLN A 61 -3.12 -7.26 -4.86
C GLN A 61 -3.27 -8.79 -4.81
N THR A 62 -4.45 -9.31 -5.15
CA THR A 62 -4.71 -10.76 -5.16
C THR A 62 -3.92 -11.45 -6.27
N GLN A 63 -3.81 -10.83 -7.44
CA GLN A 63 -2.99 -11.32 -8.56
C GLN A 63 -1.51 -11.35 -8.18
N GLN A 64 -0.99 -10.27 -7.59
CA GLN A 64 0.40 -10.19 -7.15
C GLN A 64 0.72 -11.23 -6.07
N ASN A 65 -0.15 -11.38 -5.07
CA ASN A 65 0.03 -12.39 -4.03
C ASN A 65 0.06 -13.80 -4.61
N ARG A 66 -0.85 -14.11 -5.55
CA ARG A 66 -0.83 -15.41 -6.25
C ARG A 66 0.50 -15.66 -6.96
N GLN A 67 1.06 -14.66 -7.64
CA GLN A 67 2.33 -14.80 -8.34
C GLN A 67 3.49 -15.04 -7.37
N LEU A 68 3.56 -14.30 -6.26
CA LEU A 68 4.60 -14.51 -5.24
C LEU A 68 4.51 -15.90 -4.60
N GLU A 69 3.30 -16.42 -4.40
CA GLU A 69 3.08 -17.79 -3.93
C GLU A 69 3.58 -18.82 -4.95
N GLN A 70 3.28 -18.63 -6.25
CA GLN A 70 3.80 -19.49 -7.32
C GLN A 70 5.33 -19.48 -7.37
N TYR A 71 5.94 -18.30 -7.25
CA TYR A 71 7.40 -18.22 -7.22
C TYR A 71 7.98 -18.89 -5.98
N ARG A 72 7.31 -18.78 -4.82
CA ARG A 72 7.72 -19.50 -3.62
C ARG A 72 7.68 -21.01 -3.83
N GLU A 73 6.68 -21.53 -4.55
CA GLU A 73 6.55 -22.96 -4.85
C GLU A 73 7.61 -23.45 -5.84
N ILE A 74 7.93 -22.66 -6.88
CA ILE A 74 8.85 -23.07 -7.95
C ILE A 74 10.31 -22.84 -7.57
N PHE A 75 10.62 -21.67 -6.99
CA PHE A 75 11.98 -21.19 -6.76
C PHE A 75 12.36 -21.10 -5.27
N GLY A 76 11.41 -21.35 -4.36
CA GLY A 76 11.61 -21.21 -2.93
C GLY A 76 11.46 -19.76 -2.44
N ILE A 77 11.75 -19.53 -1.16
CA ILE A 77 11.49 -18.25 -0.46
C ILE A 77 12.37 -17.09 -0.95
N ALA A 78 13.53 -17.39 -1.56
CA ALA A 78 14.49 -16.37 -1.96
C ALA A 78 13.96 -15.45 -3.08
N GLU A 79 13.20 -15.99 -4.03
CA GLU A 79 12.65 -15.23 -5.16
C GLU A 79 11.64 -14.16 -4.71
N PRO A 80 10.56 -14.49 -3.97
CA PRO A 80 9.57 -13.49 -3.60
C PRO A 80 10.16 -12.42 -2.66
N LEU A 81 11.10 -12.81 -1.80
CA LEU A 81 11.82 -11.86 -0.93
C LEU A 81 12.62 -10.85 -1.76
N LYS A 82 13.42 -11.34 -2.71
CA LYS A 82 14.21 -10.49 -3.60
C LYS A 82 13.29 -9.54 -4.37
N ARG A 83 12.21 -10.05 -4.93
CA ARG A 83 11.28 -9.26 -5.76
C ARG A 83 10.62 -8.14 -4.97
N VAL A 84 10.18 -8.41 -3.74
CA VAL A 84 9.62 -7.37 -2.85
C VAL A 84 10.67 -6.33 -2.47
N MET A 85 11.92 -6.76 -2.22
CA MET A 85 13.02 -5.84 -1.91
C MET A 85 13.38 -4.95 -3.11
N ASP A 86 13.49 -5.54 -4.30
CA ASP A 86 13.77 -4.82 -5.56
C ASP A 86 12.67 -3.79 -5.84
N LEU A 87 11.40 -4.17 -5.67
CA LEU A 87 10.27 -3.26 -5.84
C LEU A 87 10.36 -2.07 -4.88
N LYS A 88 10.64 -2.32 -3.60
CA LYS A 88 10.82 -1.26 -2.60
C LYS A 88 12.01 -0.35 -2.92
N LEU A 89 13.11 -0.90 -3.42
CA LEU A 89 14.27 -0.11 -3.83
C LEU A 89 13.93 0.80 -5.02
N VAL A 90 13.23 0.28 -6.02
CA VAL A 90 12.76 1.05 -7.17
C VAL A 90 11.83 2.17 -6.70
N GLU A 91 10.84 1.90 -5.85
CA GLU A 91 9.95 2.93 -5.30
C GLU A 91 10.70 4.08 -4.59
N GLN A 92 11.80 3.75 -3.91
CA GLN A 92 12.63 4.76 -3.23
C GLN A 92 13.50 5.55 -4.22
N ALA A 93 13.96 4.91 -5.29
CA ALA A 93 14.89 5.46 -6.27
C ALA A 93 14.22 6.13 -7.48
N ASP A 94 12.90 5.98 -7.66
CA ASP A 94 12.15 6.43 -8.85
C ASP A 94 11.98 7.96 -9.00
N PHE A 95 12.87 8.75 -8.40
CA PHE A 95 12.86 10.18 -8.59
C PHE A 95 13.49 10.55 -9.94
N ASN A 96 12.65 10.80 -10.94
CA ASN A 96 13.08 11.32 -12.24
C ASN A 96 12.43 12.68 -12.55
N PRO A 97 13.12 13.80 -12.28
CA PRO A 97 12.54 15.13 -12.43
C PRO A 97 12.31 15.54 -13.90
N LEU A 98 12.97 14.87 -14.85
CA LEU A 98 12.79 15.14 -16.29
C LEU A 98 11.53 14.50 -16.86
N HIS A 99 11.09 13.37 -16.28
CA HIS A 99 9.85 12.71 -16.69
C HIS A 99 8.64 13.24 -15.92
N ALA A 100 8.83 13.75 -14.71
CA ALA A 100 7.75 14.24 -13.87
C ALA A 100 7.17 15.61 -14.30
N GLY A 101 7.85 16.32 -15.22
CA GLY A 101 7.35 17.54 -15.88
C GLY A 101 6.50 17.27 -17.13
N LYS A 102 6.59 16.07 -17.73
CA LYS A 102 5.65 15.64 -18.75
C LYS A 102 4.42 15.09 -18.04
N ASN A 103 3.24 15.40 -18.57
CA ASN A 103 1.95 14.90 -18.09
C ASN A 103 1.77 13.41 -18.42
N THR A 104 2.84 12.66 -18.26
CA THR A 104 2.99 11.27 -18.59
C THR A 104 3.09 10.58 -17.25
N THR A 105 1.97 10.04 -16.81
CA THR A 105 1.83 9.06 -15.72
C THR A 105 2.55 7.75 -16.07
N THR A 106 3.70 7.80 -16.75
CA THR A 106 4.52 6.61 -16.98
C THR A 106 5.08 6.21 -15.64
N THR A 107 4.47 5.18 -15.07
CA THR A 107 5.09 4.28 -14.11
C THR A 107 6.54 4.00 -14.55
N SER A 108 7.46 3.91 -13.57
CA SER A 108 8.83 3.50 -13.86
C SER A 108 8.80 2.18 -14.63
N LEU A 109 9.45 2.13 -15.80
CA LEU A 109 9.57 0.87 -16.56
C LEU A 109 10.17 -0.25 -15.68
N HIS A 110 11.06 0.10 -14.75
CA HIS A 110 11.61 -0.84 -13.77
C HIS A 110 10.54 -1.41 -12.83
N ARG A 111 9.59 -0.58 -12.39
CA ARG A 111 8.47 -1.01 -11.55
C ARG A 111 7.56 -1.96 -12.34
N ASP A 112 7.27 -1.65 -13.60
CA ASP A 112 6.35 -2.45 -14.41
C ASP A 112 6.92 -3.84 -14.72
N VAL A 113 8.21 -3.93 -15.02
CA VAL A 113 8.90 -5.22 -15.18
C VAL A 113 8.87 -6.02 -13.88
N LEU A 114 9.08 -5.38 -12.73
CA LEU A 114 9.01 -6.05 -11.43
C LEU A 114 7.58 -6.46 -11.05
N LEU A 115 6.55 -5.85 -11.63
CA LEU A 115 5.15 -6.22 -11.44
C LEU A 115 4.61 -7.15 -12.53
N ASN A 116 5.42 -7.53 -13.53
CA ASN A 116 4.98 -8.23 -14.74
C ASN A 116 3.83 -7.48 -15.48
N LYS A 117 3.84 -6.14 -15.47
CA LYS A 117 2.83 -5.29 -16.13
C LYS A 117 3.29 -4.82 -17.52
N GLU A 118 4.49 -5.18 -17.99
CA GLU A 118 5.05 -4.67 -19.25
C GLU A 118 4.26 -5.04 -20.52
N CYS A 119 3.45 -6.11 -20.46
CA CYS A 119 2.58 -6.53 -21.56
C CYS A 119 1.14 -6.00 -21.45
N ASN A 120 0.82 -5.27 -20.39
CA ASN A 120 -0.52 -4.75 -20.13
C ASN A 120 -0.57 -3.25 -20.44
N VAL A 121 -1.69 -2.78 -20.97
CA VAL A 121 -1.93 -1.37 -21.26
C VAL A 121 -3.16 -0.93 -20.49
N ASP A 122 -3.01 0.10 -19.67
CA ASP A 122 -4.10 0.72 -18.92
C ASP A 122 -4.58 2.00 -19.63
N TRP A 123 -5.74 2.51 -19.22
CA TRP A 123 -6.28 3.75 -19.78
C TRP A 123 -5.38 4.96 -19.50
N GLU A 124 -4.62 4.94 -18.41
CA GLU A 124 -3.65 5.98 -18.01
C GLU A 124 -2.47 6.08 -18.99
N ASP A 125 -2.09 4.96 -19.62
CA ASP A 125 -0.99 4.90 -20.59
C ASP A 125 -1.38 5.52 -21.93
N VAL A 126 -2.65 5.36 -22.31
CA VAL A 126 -3.24 5.85 -23.57
C VAL A 126 -3.63 7.32 -23.45
N TYR A 127 -4.29 7.69 -22.35
CA TYR A 127 -4.78 9.04 -22.11
C TYR A 127 -3.86 9.75 -21.11
N GLN A 128 -2.69 10.15 -21.62
CA GLN A 128 -1.73 10.95 -20.87
C GLN A 128 -2.33 12.34 -20.62
N GLY A 129 -2.79 12.55 -19.40
CA GLY A 129 -2.87 13.90 -18.87
C GLY A 129 -4.00 14.27 -17.91
N GLY A 130 -4.82 13.30 -17.52
CA GLY A 130 -5.97 13.55 -16.64
C GLY A 130 -6.92 14.64 -17.17
N LEU A 131 -7.89 15.03 -16.35
CA LEU A 131 -8.83 16.12 -16.66
C LEU A 131 -8.25 17.51 -16.36
N GLN A 132 -7.11 17.57 -15.66
CA GLN A 132 -6.46 18.81 -15.24
C GLN A 132 -5.13 19.00 -15.97
N ASN A 133 -5.21 19.52 -17.19
CA ASN A 133 -4.06 20.05 -17.91
C ASN A 133 -3.54 21.31 -17.21
N ASN A 134 -2.73 21.14 -16.16
CA ASN A 134 -1.99 22.24 -15.54
C ASN A 134 -0.54 22.22 -16.02
N MET A 135 -0.32 22.75 -17.22
CA MET A 135 1.00 22.85 -17.86
C MET A 135 1.90 23.97 -17.28
N ILE A 136 1.56 24.55 -16.11
CA ILE A 136 2.17 25.81 -15.64
C ILE A 136 3.04 25.64 -14.36
N GLY A 137 3.20 24.43 -13.81
CA GLY A 137 3.73 24.27 -12.44
C GLY A 137 5.04 23.50 -12.22
N ASN A 138 5.55 22.73 -13.19
CA ASN A 138 6.55 21.70 -12.89
C ASN A 138 7.93 22.05 -13.49
N ASP A 139 8.55 23.12 -13.00
CA ASP A 139 9.98 23.34 -13.23
C ASP A 139 10.78 22.25 -12.50
N VAL A 140 11.80 21.70 -13.18
CA VAL A 140 12.71 20.66 -12.66
C VAL A 140 13.31 21.10 -11.32
N HIS A 141 13.62 22.39 -11.20
CA HIS A 141 14.19 22.98 -9.98
C HIS A 141 13.22 22.89 -8.80
N THR A 142 11.97 23.34 -8.95
CA THR A 142 10.92 23.26 -7.92
C THR A 142 10.64 21.83 -7.48
N MET A 143 10.73 20.86 -8.39
CA MET A 143 10.54 19.45 -8.07
C MET A 143 11.67 18.87 -7.24
N ILE A 144 12.91 19.24 -7.57
CA ILE A 144 14.11 18.86 -6.82
C ILE A 144 14.07 19.47 -5.41
N GLU A 145 13.75 20.75 -5.29
CA GLU A 145 13.55 21.46 -4.02
C GLU A 145 12.53 20.74 -3.13
N LYS A 146 11.34 20.44 -3.67
CA LYS A 146 10.30 19.67 -2.96
C LYS A 146 10.76 18.29 -2.50
N LYS A 147 11.54 17.57 -3.32
CA LYS A 147 12.05 16.23 -2.96
C LYS A 147 13.13 16.30 -1.88
N LEU A 148 13.96 17.33 -1.91
CA LEU A 148 15.05 17.55 -0.97
C LEU A 148 14.62 18.28 0.31
N GLY A 149 13.42 18.87 0.33
CA GLY A 149 12.88 19.61 1.46
C GLY A 149 13.57 20.97 1.68
N ILE A 150 14.07 21.57 0.60
CA ILE A 150 14.69 22.90 0.54
C ILE A 150 13.62 23.86 0.00
#